data_AF-A0A7W9EQQ7-F1
#
_entry.id   AF-A0A7W9EQQ7-F1
#
_cell.length_a   1.000
_cell.length_b   1.000
_cell.length_c   1.000
_cell.angle_alpha   90.00
_cell.angle_beta   90.00
_cell.angle_gamma   90.00
#
_symmetry.space_group_name_H-M   'P 1'
#
loop_
_entity.id
_entity.type
_entity.pdbx_description
1 polymer ?
#
loop_
_entity_poly.entity_id
_entity_poly.type
_entity_poly.pdbx_seq_one_letter_code
_entity_poly.pdbx_strand_id
1 'polypeptide(L)'
;MRKSLFTLLTVSALLASSVASAFDPDTPVGDSEPAFPITLGSDEDTTIDLAFRAAFGLARDAEVEAVREIDGRSYHFRPATIHLLPNNVGVLLSLGGFDEAGHGDGGINAIHYLQAGPTGWTLKGEWLKLGSVGTVGNAATAWGFSDALGKNPYLVTSGGGVWQGCAIGFATVTELTPDGPVDRGSFTDGMSSGAGLGQSEQDYEGRIVAAVPDKSFTVAYTGTRSFKQQYVLKDGKYALIGKDQVPGC
;
A
#
# COMPACT_ATOMS: atom_id res chain seq x y z
N MET A 1 -64.01 -28.11 -54.72
CA MET A 1 -64.64 -26.78 -54.99
C MET A 1 -64.84 -26.06 -53.66
N ARG A 2 -64.67 -24.72 -53.64
CA ARG A 2 -64.58 -23.77 -52.49
C ARG A 2 -63.14 -23.55 -52.03
N LYS A 3 -62.43 -22.53 -52.52
CA LYS A 3 -62.55 -21.05 -52.44
C LYS A 3 -61.99 -20.46 -51.15
N SER A 4 -60.82 -19.83 -51.30
CA SER A 4 -60.15 -18.86 -50.43
C SER A 4 -60.92 -17.53 -50.32
N LEU A 5 -60.68 -16.79 -49.24
CA LEU A 5 -60.35 -15.34 -49.13
C LEU A 5 -60.42 -14.97 -47.62
N PHE A 6 -59.29 -14.62 -46.96
CA PHE A 6 -58.81 -13.24 -46.66
C PHE A 6 -59.71 -12.53 -45.61
N THR A 7 -59.28 -11.95 -44.47
CA THR A 7 -58.15 -11.04 -44.20
C THR A 7 -58.04 -10.67 -42.68
N LEU A 8 -56.80 -10.46 -42.18
CA LEU A 8 -56.27 -9.50 -41.16
C LEU A 8 -56.87 -9.35 -39.73
N LEU A 9 -56.03 -9.40 -38.67
CA LEU A 9 -55.32 -8.24 -38.07
C LEU A 9 -54.33 -8.66 -36.94
N THR A 10 -53.06 -8.24 -37.11
CA THR A 10 -52.04 -7.68 -36.16
C THR A 10 -52.15 -7.93 -34.65
N VAL A 11 -51.08 -8.14 -33.87
CA VAL A 11 -49.94 -7.22 -33.62
C VAL A 11 -48.71 -8.00 -33.13
N SER A 12 -47.54 -7.68 -33.69
CA SER A 12 -46.22 -7.98 -33.12
C SER A 12 -45.78 -6.85 -32.19
N ALA A 13 -45.24 -7.18 -31.01
CA ALA A 13 -44.38 -6.28 -30.24
C ALA A 13 -43.26 -7.09 -29.57
N LEU A 14 -42.15 -7.20 -30.29
CA LEU A 14 -40.83 -7.46 -29.71
C LEU A 14 -40.36 -6.16 -29.04
N LEU A 15 -40.18 -6.16 -27.72
CA LEU A 15 -39.36 -5.16 -27.05
C LEU A 15 -38.07 -5.85 -26.61
N ALA A 16 -37.08 -5.80 -27.50
CA ALA A 16 -35.69 -5.81 -27.11
C ALA A 16 -35.38 -4.41 -26.57
N SER A 17 -35.22 -4.27 -25.25
CA SER A 17 -34.63 -3.07 -24.66
C SER A 17 -33.15 -3.34 -24.40
N SER A 18 -32.35 -2.81 -25.31
CA SER A 18 -30.91 -2.56 -25.18
C SER A 18 -30.58 -1.86 -23.87
N VAL A 19 -29.88 -2.55 -22.96
CA VAL A 19 -29.16 -1.88 -21.87
C VAL A 19 -27.68 -1.79 -22.30
N ALA A 20 -27.46 -0.95 -23.31
CA ALA A 20 -26.14 -0.51 -23.75
C ALA A 20 -26.22 1.02 -23.89
N SER A 21 -26.23 1.70 -22.74
CA SER A 21 -25.96 3.12 -22.51
C SER A 21 -26.07 3.32 -20.99
N ALA A 22 -25.17 3.95 -20.26
CA ALA A 22 -24.33 5.06 -20.64
C ALA A 22 -23.07 5.07 -19.77
N PHE A 23 -21.89 4.94 -20.40
CA PHE A 23 -20.75 5.73 -19.96
C PHE A 23 -21.03 7.13 -20.50
N ASP A 24 -21.44 8.04 -19.61
CA ASP A 24 -21.50 9.46 -19.91
C ASP A 24 -20.13 10.06 -19.58
N PRO A 25 -19.27 10.36 -20.57
CA PRO A 25 -17.92 10.89 -20.35
C PRO A 25 -17.93 12.30 -19.74
N ASP A 26 -19.09 12.96 -19.69
CA ASP A 26 -19.27 14.29 -19.12
C ASP A 26 -19.84 14.26 -17.69
N THR A 27 -20.07 13.06 -17.11
CA THR A 27 -20.34 12.95 -15.67
C THR A 27 -19.10 13.44 -14.92
N PRO A 28 -19.18 14.52 -14.12
CA PRO A 28 -18.08 14.89 -13.26
C PRO A 28 -17.81 13.70 -12.34
N VAL A 29 -16.67 13.03 -12.52
CA VAL A 29 -16.14 12.14 -11.50
C VAL A 29 -15.83 13.08 -10.34
N GLY A 30 -16.76 13.17 -9.39
CA GLY A 30 -16.54 13.95 -8.18
C GLY A 30 -15.20 13.53 -7.57
N ASP A 31 -14.46 14.49 -7.02
CA ASP A 31 -13.17 14.22 -6.37
C ASP A 31 -13.35 13.00 -5.47
N SER A 32 -12.54 11.96 -5.69
CA SER A 32 -12.58 10.75 -4.88
C SER A 32 -12.44 11.15 -3.43
N GLU A 33 -13.51 10.96 -2.65
CA GLU A 33 -13.47 11.31 -1.23
C GLU A 33 -12.33 10.50 -0.59
N PRO A 34 -11.39 11.15 0.11
CA PRO A 34 -10.26 10.43 0.68
C PRO A 34 -10.77 9.38 1.67
N ALA A 35 -10.53 8.11 1.37
CA ALA A 35 -10.98 7.00 2.20
C ALA A 35 -10.18 7.00 3.52
N PHE A 36 -10.81 7.49 4.59
CA PHE A 36 -10.34 7.29 5.95
C PHE A 36 -11.15 6.19 6.65
N PRO A 37 -10.52 5.40 7.55
CA PRO A 37 -9.09 5.36 7.80
C PRO A 37 -8.31 4.82 6.60
N ILE A 38 -7.05 5.23 6.46
CA ILE A 38 -6.14 4.58 5.49
C ILE A 38 -6.06 3.10 5.88
N THR A 39 -6.42 2.22 4.95
CA THR A 39 -6.44 0.77 5.18
C THR A 39 -5.14 0.17 4.71
N LEU A 40 -4.46 -0.54 5.61
CA LEU A 40 -3.29 -1.34 5.28
C LEU A 40 -3.74 -2.80 5.12
N GLY A 41 -3.26 -3.44 4.07
CA GLY A 41 -3.43 -4.87 3.82
C GLY A 41 -2.07 -5.57 3.82
N SER A 42 -2.10 -6.90 3.90
CA SER A 42 -0.91 -7.76 3.74
C SER A 42 -0.98 -8.62 2.48
N ASP A 43 -2.07 -8.50 1.72
CA ASP A 43 -2.32 -9.32 0.56
C ASP A 43 -1.45 -8.85 -0.61
N GLU A 44 -0.70 -9.79 -1.17
CA GLU A 44 0.13 -9.56 -2.33
C GLU A 44 -0.70 -9.63 -3.60
N ASP A 45 -0.48 -8.68 -4.50
CA ASP A 45 -1.06 -8.73 -5.83
C ASP A 45 -0.22 -9.63 -6.73
N THR A 46 -0.68 -10.87 -6.90
CA THR A 46 -0.02 -11.89 -7.74
C THR A 46 -0.17 -11.64 -9.23
N THR A 47 -0.81 -10.54 -9.66
CA THR A 47 -0.98 -10.20 -11.07
C THR A 47 0.11 -9.26 -11.60
N ILE A 48 1.00 -8.78 -10.73
CA ILE A 48 2.00 -7.75 -11.06
C ILE A 48 3.34 -8.32 -11.54
N ASP A 49 3.40 -9.62 -11.86
CA ASP A 49 4.65 -10.31 -12.17
C ASP A 49 5.46 -9.70 -13.31
N LEU A 50 4.81 -9.17 -14.35
CA LEU A 50 5.52 -8.56 -15.48
C LEU A 50 6.27 -7.28 -15.05
N ALA A 51 5.69 -6.53 -14.11
CA ALA A 51 6.34 -5.37 -13.52
C ALA A 51 7.54 -5.79 -12.66
N PHE A 52 7.37 -6.84 -11.85
CA PHE A 52 8.44 -7.40 -11.03
C PHE A 52 9.61 -7.93 -11.87
N ARG A 53 9.32 -8.76 -12.88
CA ARG A 53 10.35 -9.28 -13.79
C ARG A 53 11.11 -8.17 -14.49
N ALA A 54 10.41 -7.11 -14.93
CA ALA A 54 11.06 -5.94 -15.51
C ALA A 54 11.94 -5.18 -14.51
N ALA A 55 11.48 -5.05 -13.25
CA ALA A 55 12.22 -4.38 -12.19
C ALA A 55 13.53 -5.11 -11.82
N PHE A 56 13.50 -6.44 -11.78
CA PHE A 56 14.64 -7.28 -11.41
C PHE A 56 15.44 -7.82 -12.61
N GLY A 57 15.08 -7.45 -13.84
CA GLY A 57 15.76 -7.88 -15.06
C GLY A 57 15.63 -9.39 -15.33
N LEU A 58 14.53 -10.00 -14.90
CA LEU A 58 14.26 -11.43 -15.05
C LEU A 58 13.72 -11.76 -16.45
N ALA A 59 13.98 -12.98 -16.91
CA ALA A 59 13.34 -13.51 -18.11
C ALA A 59 11.81 -13.59 -17.93
N ARG A 60 11.07 -13.49 -19.04
CA ARG A 60 9.59 -13.41 -19.02
C ARG A 60 8.91 -14.62 -18.36
N ASP A 61 9.55 -15.78 -18.45
CA ASP A 61 9.09 -17.07 -17.95
C ASP A 61 9.79 -17.51 -16.65
N ALA A 62 10.70 -16.68 -16.10
CA ALA A 62 11.32 -16.94 -14.81
C ALA A 62 10.28 -16.90 -13.67
N GLU A 63 10.59 -17.56 -12.57
CA GLU A 63 9.83 -17.44 -11.33
C GLU A 63 9.73 -15.99 -10.86
N VAL A 64 8.65 -15.65 -10.15
CA VAL A 64 8.36 -14.28 -9.68
C VAL A 64 9.07 -14.00 -8.37
N GLU A 65 10.34 -14.37 -8.32
CA GLU A 65 11.23 -14.19 -7.19
C GLU A 65 12.60 -13.76 -7.70
N ALA A 66 13.33 -13.00 -6.89
CA ALA A 66 14.68 -12.59 -7.22
C ALA A 66 15.57 -12.66 -5.99
N VAL A 67 16.79 -13.17 -6.15
CA VAL A 67 17.79 -13.15 -5.08
C VAL A 67 18.84 -12.09 -5.39
N ARG A 68 19.13 -11.21 -4.43
CA ARG A 68 20.19 -10.19 -4.57
C ARG A 68 21.03 -10.09 -3.31
N GLU A 69 22.33 -9.95 -3.51
CA GLU A 69 23.25 -9.59 -2.43
C GLU A 69 23.28 -8.07 -2.26
N ILE A 70 22.94 -7.60 -1.05
CA ILE A 70 22.94 -6.19 -0.68
C ILE A 70 23.65 -6.09 0.68
N ASP A 71 24.72 -5.30 0.74
CA ASP A 71 25.55 -5.14 1.93
C ASP A 71 26.01 -6.46 2.57
N GLY A 72 26.37 -7.44 1.72
CA GLY A 72 26.86 -8.75 2.16
C GLY A 72 25.78 -9.69 2.70
N ARG A 73 24.50 -9.39 2.50
CA ARG A 73 23.36 -10.26 2.83
C ARG A 73 22.58 -10.61 1.58
N SER A 74 22.15 -11.87 1.48
CA SER A 74 21.31 -12.36 0.38
C SER A 74 19.84 -12.17 0.72
N TYR A 75 19.13 -11.35 -0.07
CA TYR A 75 17.71 -11.11 0.09
C TYR A 75 16.90 -11.79 -1.01
N HIS A 76 15.82 -12.45 -0.60
CA HIS A 76 14.80 -13.05 -1.46
C HIS A 76 13.65 -12.05 -1.62
N PHE A 77 13.52 -11.52 -2.83
CA PHE A 77 12.50 -10.54 -3.19
C PHE A 77 11.30 -11.20 -3.83
N ARG A 78 10.12 -10.74 -3.43
CA ARG A 78 8.82 -11.04 -4.03
C ARG A 78 8.00 -9.76 -4.25
N PRO A 79 7.14 -9.70 -5.28
CA PRO A 79 6.26 -8.55 -5.48
C PRO A 79 5.20 -8.46 -4.38
N ALA A 80 4.87 -7.23 -3.95
CA ALA A 80 3.79 -7.01 -3.00
C ALA A 80 2.60 -6.30 -3.62
N THR A 81 2.82 -5.15 -4.25
CA THR A 81 1.74 -4.36 -4.85
C THR A 81 2.27 -3.35 -5.86
N ILE A 82 1.41 -2.87 -6.76
CA ILE A 82 1.73 -1.78 -7.69
C ILE A 82 0.67 -0.69 -7.64
N HIS A 83 1.10 0.57 -7.70
CA HIS A 83 0.21 1.72 -7.84
C HIS A 83 0.54 2.49 -9.11
N LEU A 84 -0.48 2.97 -9.83
CA LEU A 84 -0.29 3.74 -11.06
C LEU A 84 -0.35 5.23 -10.77
N LEU A 85 0.77 5.91 -10.98
CA LEU A 85 0.86 7.36 -11.05
C LEU A 85 0.42 7.86 -12.44
N PRO A 86 0.17 9.17 -12.59
CA PRO A 86 -0.04 9.79 -13.89
C PRO A 86 1.07 9.45 -14.91
N ASN A 87 0.76 9.61 -16.20
CA ASN A 87 1.66 9.30 -17.32
C ASN A 87 2.09 7.81 -17.40
N ASN A 88 1.25 6.92 -16.89
CA ASN A 88 1.45 5.46 -16.91
C ASN A 88 2.75 5.02 -16.22
N VAL A 89 3.09 5.66 -15.10
CA VAL A 89 4.22 5.25 -14.26
C VAL A 89 3.69 4.36 -13.15
N GLY A 90 4.12 3.09 -13.13
CA GLY A 90 3.85 2.16 -12.05
C GLY A 90 4.88 2.29 -10.95
N VAL A 91 4.44 2.32 -9.70
CA VAL A 91 5.27 2.23 -8.50
C VAL A 91 5.06 0.85 -7.89
N LEU A 92 6.04 -0.02 -8.07
CA LEU A 92 6.04 -1.39 -7.55
C LEU A 92 6.72 -1.39 -6.17
N LEU A 93 6.04 -1.97 -5.17
CA LEU A 93 6.65 -2.39 -3.91
C LEU A 93 7.01 -3.87 -4.02
N SER A 94 8.27 -4.20 -3.74
CA SER A 94 8.75 -5.57 -3.56
C SER A 94 9.36 -5.74 -2.17
N LEU A 95 9.20 -6.93 -1.59
CA LEU A 95 9.61 -7.25 -0.22
C LEU A 95 10.77 -8.24 -0.26
N GLY A 96 11.93 -7.81 0.24
CA GLY A 96 13.16 -8.58 0.33
C GLY A 96 13.35 -9.14 1.74
N GLY A 97 13.17 -10.44 1.90
CA GLY A 97 13.40 -11.17 3.15
C GLY A 97 14.72 -11.94 3.15
N PHE A 98 15.21 -12.38 4.32
CA PHE A 98 16.36 -13.29 4.41
C PHE A 98 16.29 -14.19 5.66
N ASP A 99 16.78 -15.43 5.53
CA ASP A 99 16.53 -16.49 6.53
C ASP A 99 17.46 -16.44 7.74
N GLU A 100 18.73 -16.07 7.57
CA GLU A 100 19.75 -16.05 8.65
C GLU A 100 19.69 -14.75 9.49
N ALA A 101 18.47 -14.28 9.79
CA ALA A 101 18.24 -13.03 10.48
C ALA A 101 18.23 -13.18 12.00
N GLY A 102 18.99 -12.32 12.69
CA GLY A 102 18.83 -12.13 14.12
C GLY A 102 17.48 -11.49 14.44
N HIS A 103 17.06 -11.58 15.71
CA HIS A 103 15.76 -11.07 16.14
C HIS A 103 15.56 -9.58 15.82
N GLY A 104 16.62 -8.76 15.91
CA GLY A 104 16.58 -7.33 15.60
C GLY A 104 16.84 -6.97 14.13
N ASP A 105 17.13 -7.94 13.27
CA ASP A 105 17.40 -7.69 11.87
C ASP A 105 16.10 -7.55 11.08
N GLY A 106 15.97 -6.47 10.30
CA GLY A 106 14.86 -6.26 9.36
C GLY A 106 15.24 -6.63 7.93
N GLY A 107 14.26 -7.07 7.15
CA GLY A 107 14.35 -7.17 5.70
C GLY A 107 14.30 -5.79 5.04
N ILE A 108 14.19 -5.78 3.72
CA ILE A 108 14.22 -4.55 2.92
C ILE A 108 13.04 -4.43 1.97
N ASN A 109 12.46 -3.24 1.89
CA ASN A 109 11.57 -2.88 0.80
C ASN A 109 12.42 -2.43 -0.41
N ALA A 110 11.97 -2.78 -1.61
CA ALA A 110 12.42 -2.18 -2.84
C ALA A 110 11.24 -1.48 -3.52
N ILE A 111 11.39 -0.19 -3.77
CA ILE A 111 10.42 0.60 -4.53
C ILE A 111 10.99 0.82 -5.91
N HIS A 112 10.26 0.39 -6.94
CA HIS A 112 10.64 0.57 -8.34
C HIS A 112 9.65 1.48 -9.04
N TYR A 113 10.18 2.42 -9.83
CA TYR A 113 9.37 3.20 -10.75
C TYR A 113 9.53 2.58 -12.13
N LEU A 114 8.41 2.27 -12.76
CA LEU A 114 8.32 1.54 -14.02
C LEU A 114 7.48 2.35 -15.00
N GLN A 115 8.00 2.66 -16.18
CA GLN A 115 7.20 3.24 -17.25
C GLN A 115 6.47 2.14 -17.98
N ALA A 116 5.14 2.21 -18.05
CA ALA A 116 4.37 1.34 -18.94
C ALA A 116 4.56 1.81 -20.39
N GLY A 117 4.75 0.85 -21.29
CA GLY A 117 4.81 1.07 -22.72
C GLY A 117 4.15 -0.07 -23.51
N PRO A 118 4.12 0.00 -24.84
CA PRO A 118 3.44 -0.98 -25.69
C PRO A 118 3.95 -2.42 -25.53
N THR A 119 5.20 -2.57 -25.13
CA THR A 119 5.89 -3.87 -24.98
C THR A 119 6.00 -4.34 -23.53
N GLY A 120 5.40 -3.61 -22.57
CA GLY A 120 5.45 -3.91 -21.14
C GLY A 120 6.10 -2.79 -20.32
N TRP A 121 6.73 -3.17 -19.22
CA TRP A 121 7.33 -2.24 -18.25
C TRP A 121 8.79 -1.96 -18.55
N THR A 122 9.24 -0.73 -18.31
CA THR A 122 10.66 -0.33 -18.37
C THR A 122 11.06 0.34 -17.06
N LEU A 123 12.14 -0.11 -16.44
CA LEU A 123 12.65 0.47 -15.20
C LEU A 123 13.12 1.91 -15.37
N LYS A 124 12.65 2.79 -14.49
CA LYS A 124 12.99 4.23 -14.42
C LYS A 124 13.88 4.56 -13.23
N GLY A 125 13.68 3.87 -12.11
CA GLY A 125 14.46 4.07 -10.90
C GLY A 125 14.18 2.98 -9.87
N GLU A 126 15.15 2.78 -8.97
CA GLU A 126 15.10 1.83 -7.88
C GLU A 126 15.54 2.54 -6.59
N TRP A 127 14.77 2.31 -5.52
CA TRP A 127 15.09 2.78 -4.18
C TRP A 127 14.96 1.62 -3.21
N LEU A 128 16.09 1.21 -2.64
CA LEU A 128 16.17 0.15 -1.65
C LEU A 128 16.07 0.73 -0.24
N LYS A 129 15.54 -0.08 0.68
CA LYS A 129 15.41 0.19 2.12
C LYS A 129 14.41 1.28 2.53
N LEU A 130 13.79 1.96 1.57
CA LEU A 130 12.86 3.03 1.86
C LEU A 130 11.51 2.45 2.32
N GLY A 131 11.04 2.88 3.49
CA GLY A 131 9.84 2.36 4.12
C GLY A 131 10.01 0.97 4.73
N SER A 132 11.24 0.42 4.78
CA SER A 132 11.51 -0.86 5.43
C SER A 132 11.15 -0.80 6.90
N VAL A 133 10.31 -1.73 7.30
CA VAL A 133 9.85 -1.95 8.67
C VAL A 133 9.69 -3.45 8.83
N GLY A 134 10.04 -4.01 9.99
CA GLY A 134 9.99 -5.45 10.21
C GLY A 134 11.19 -5.99 10.96
N THR A 135 11.11 -7.26 11.34
CA THR A 135 12.11 -7.97 12.13
C THR A 135 12.25 -9.42 11.68
N VAL A 136 13.26 -10.11 12.21
CA VAL A 136 13.56 -11.51 11.90
C VAL A 136 13.67 -11.70 10.38
N GLY A 137 14.34 -10.76 9.72
CA GLY A 137 14.61 -10.82 8.29
C GLY A 137 13.44 -10.41 7.40
N ASN A 138 12.27 -10.08 7.96
CA ASN A 138 11.11 -9.66 7.19
C ASN A 138 11.18 -8.17 6.84
N ALA A 139 10.79 -7.85 5.60
CA ALA A 139 10.46 -6.50 5.16
C ALA A 139 9.08 -6.08 5.72
N ALA A 140 8.44 -5.06 5.13
CA ALA A 140 7.11 -4.64 5.56
C ALA A 140 6.09 -5.81 5.51
N THR A 141 5.26 -5.92 6.55
CA THR A 141 4.24 -6.98 6.67
C THR A 141 2.84 -6.49 6.33
N ALA A 142 2.64 -5.17 6.23
CA ALA A 142 1.43 -4.57 5.71
C ALA A 142 1.74 -3.28 4.94
N TRP A 143 0.89 -2.92 3.98
CA TRP A 143 1.07 -1.74 3.14
C TRP A 143 -0.27 -1.19 2.61
N GLY A 144 -0.25 0.05 2.15
CA GLY A 144 -1.38 0.68 1.47
C GLY A 144 -0.98 1.98 0.78
N PHE A 145 -1.67 2.30 -0.32
CA PHE A 145 -1.51 3.58 -1.01
C PHE A 145 -2.58 4.57 -0.58
N SER A 146 -2.26 5.85 -0.53
CA SER A 146 -3.20 6.91 -0.17
C SER A 146 -2.90 8.23 -0.86
N ASP A 147 -3.92 8.81 -1.48
CA ASP A 147 -3.89 10.17 -2.03
C ASP A 147 -4.35 11.22 -1.00
N ALA A 148 -4.69 10.79 0.22
CA ALA A 148 -5.29 11.66 1.24
C ALA A 148 -4.28 12.56 1.96
N LEU A 149 -2.98 12.24 1.87
CA LEU A 149 -1.92 12.87 2.68
C LEU A 149 -1.28 14.09 2.03
N GLY A 150 -1.43 14.28 0.73
CA GLY A 150 -0.76 15.37 0.02
C GLY A 150 -1.07 15.38 -1.48
N LYS A 151 -0.42 16.29 -2.20
CA LYS A 151 -0.59 16.43 -3.66
C LYS A 151 -0.13 15.21 -4.49
N ASN A 152 0.79 14.43 -3.93
CA ASN A 152 1.31 13.21 -4.53
C ASN A 152 0.74 12.01 -3.76
N PRO A 153 0.60 10.83 -4.39
CA PRO A 153 0.24 9.61 -3.68
C PRO A 153 1.29 9.24 -2.63
N TYR A 154 0.85 8.55 -1.58
CA TYR A 154 1.72 8.06 -0.51
C TYR A 154 1.64 6.55 -0.41
N LEU A 155 2.79 5.91 -0.18
CA LEU A 155 2.88 4.53 0.28
C LEU A 155 3.07 4.54 1.80
N VAL A 156 2.18 3.87 2.52
CA VAL A 156 2.33 3.57 3.95
C VAL A 156 2.72 2.11 4.09
N THR A 157 3.82 1.84 4.77
CA THR A 157 4.33 0.48 5.01
C THR A 157 4.48 0.25 6.51
N SER A 158 3.97 -0.87 6.99
CA SER A 158 3.91 -1.26 8.41
C SER A 158 4.61 -2.59 8.65
N GLY A 159 5.24 -2.69 9.81
CA GLY A 159 5.95 -3.88 10.27
C GLY A 159 6.34 -3.70 11.73
N GLY A 160 6.76 -4.79 12.36
CA GLY A 160 7.03 -4.78 13.80
C GLY A 160 7.63 -6.10 14.26
N GLY A 161 7.85 -6.18 15.56
CA GLY A 161 8.40 -7.37 16.20
C GLY A 161 8.06 -7.43 17.68
N VAL A 162 8.51 -8.51 18.34
CA VAL A 162 8.20 -8.78 19.75
C VAL A 162 9.47 -8.83 20.58
N TRP A 163 9.69 -7.89 21.49
CA TRP A 163 10.82 -7.91 22.41
C TRP A 163 10.36 -8.14 23.84
N GLN A 164 10.89 -9.18 24.48
CA GLN A 164 10.64 -9.45 25.91
C GLN A 164 9.14 -9.48 26.29
N GLY A 165 8.30 -10.03 25.40
CA GLY A 165 6.85 -10.12 25.62
C GLY A 165 6.06 -8.85 25.28
N CYS A 166 6.70 -7.86 24.65
CA CYS A 166 6.08 -6.65 24.14
C CYS A 166 6.19 -6.59 22.61
N ALA A 167 5.07 -6.68 21.92
CA ALA A 167 4.94 -6.44 20.48
C ALA A 167 4.89 -4.94 20.21
N ILE A 168 5.65 -4.46 19.24
CA ILE A 168 5.60 -3.07 18.78
C ILE A 168 5.64 -3.03 17.25
N GLY A 169 4.76 -2.21 16.69
CA GLY A 169 4.65 -1.93 15.26
C GLY A 169 5.04 -0.50 14.95
N PHE A 170 5.65 -0.30 13.78
CA PHE A 170 5.91 0.99 13.20
C PHE A 170 5.40 1.05 11.77
N ALA A 171 4.73 2.15 11.44
CA ALA A 171 4.40 2.51 10.07
C ALA A 171 5.33 3.63 9.59
N THR A 172 5.76 3.53 8.34
CA THR A 172 6.50 4.55 7.61
C THR A 172 5.62 5.17 6.54
N VAL A 173 5.78 6.47 6.32
CA VAL A 173 4.99 7.26 5.36
C VAL A 173 5.93 7.73 4.27
N THR A 174 5.73 7.25 3.05
CA THR A 174 6.57 7.55 1.88
C THR A 174 5.77 8.32 0.84
N GLU A 175 6.19 9.53 0.49
CA GLU A 175 5.57 10.26 -0.63
C GLU A 175 6.13 9.76 -1.95
N LEU A 176 5.26 9.48 -2.92
CA LEU A 176 5.62 9.01 -4.26
C LEU A 176 5.66 10.18 -5.24
N THR A 177 6.79 10.89 -5.27
CA THR A 177 6.97 12.04 -6.18
C THR A 177 7.36 11.58 -7.58
N PRO A 178 7.13 12.38 -8.64
CA PRO A 178 7.57 12.03 -10.00
C PRO A 178 9.08 11.74 -10.14
N ASP A 179 9.91 12.34 -9.28
CA ASP A 179 11.37 12.18 -9.28
C ASP A 179 11.83 10.98 -8.42
N GLY A 180 10.91 10.39 -7.65
CA GLY A 180 11.17 9.24 -6.79
C GLY A 180 10.45 9.29 -5.44
N PRO A 181 10.46 8.18 -4.69
CA PRO A 181 9.93 8.13 -3.34
C PRO A 181 10.75 8.99 -2.37
N VAL A 182 10.06 9.70 -1.48
CA VAL A 182 10.64 10.50 -0.42
C VAL A 182 10.10 10.00 0.92
N ASP A 183 10.99 9.57 1.81
CA ASP A 183 10.61 9.23 3.17
C ASP A 183 10.07 10.51 3.86
N ARG A 184 8.84 10.45 4.37
CA ARG A 184 8.17 11.54 5.10
C ARG A 184 7.99 11.25 6.58
N GLY A 185 8.63 10.22 7.13
CA GLY A 185 8.65 9.93 8.56
C GLY A 185 7.90 8.66 8.92
N SER A 186 7.73 8.45 10.22
CA SER A 186 7.14 7.23 10.77
C SER A 186 6.34 7.52 12.06
N PHE A 187 5.54 6.54 12.45
CA PHE A 187 4.82 6.54 13.71
C PHE A 187 4.66 5.10 14.24
N THR A 188 4.51 4.95 15.55
CA THR A 188 4.15 3.68 16.18
C THR A 188 2.71 3.35 15.81
N ASP A 189 2.45 2.29 15.06
CA ASP A 189 1.09 1.93 14.61
C ASP A 189 0.49 0.76 15.41
N GLY A 190 1.28 0.13 16.28
CA GLY A 190 0.81 -0.90 17.19
C GLY A 190 1.68 -1.05 18.42
N MET A 191 1.10 -1.41 19.55
CA MET A 191 1.83 -1.93 20.71
C MET A 191 0.93 -2.88 21.49
N SER A 192 1.45 -4.05 21.85
CA SER A 192 0.78 -4.98 22.75
C SER A 192 1.79 -5.53 23.75
N SER A 193 1.44 -5.57 25.03
CA SER A 193 2.31 -6.07 26.11
C SER A 193 1.52 -6.93 27.10
N GLY A 194 2.21 -7.55 28.06
CA GLY A 194 1.57 -8.41 29.07
C GLY A 194 1.91 -9.89 28.95
N ALA A 195 2.63 -10.29 27.90
CA ALA A 195 3.17 -11.65 27.78
C ALA A 195 4.49 -11.84 28.58
N GLY A 196 5.07 -10.76 29.11
CA GLY A 196 6.29 -10.78 29.93
C GLY A 196 6.02 -10.83 31.44
N LEU A 197 6.95 -11.42 32.21
CA LEU A 197 6.85 -11.47 33.67
C LEU A 197 6.81 -10.06 34.28
N GLY A 198 5.78 -9.78 35.08
CA GLY A 198 5.62 -8.49 35.78
C GLY A 198 5.13 -7.34 34.89
N GLN A 199 4.75 -7.62 33.65
CA GLN A 199 4.14 -6.62 32.77
C GLN A 199 2.63 -6.52 32.99
N SER A 200 2.10 -5.30 32.85
CA SER A 200 0.66 -5.09 32.76
C SER A 200 0.25 -5.21 31.31
N GLU A 201 -0.85 -5.94 31.06
CA GLU A 201 -1.42 -6.06 29.72
C GLU A 201 -1.84 -4.68 29.20
N GLN A 202 -1.32 -4.32 28.04
CA GLN A 202 -1.72 -3.12 27.32
C GLN A 202 -1.78 -3.42 25.84
N ASP A 203 -2.66 -2.73 25.13
CA ASP A 203 -2.88 -2.86 23.71
C ASP A 203 -3.21 -1.49 23.11
N TYR A 204 -2.58 -1.19 21.97
CA TYR A 204 -2.72 0.06 21.24
C TYR A 204 -2.68 -0.24 19.75
N GLU A 205 -3.71 0.18 19.04
CA GLU A 205 -3.79 0.06 17.58
C GLU A 205 -3.97 1.45 16.98
N GLY A 206 -2.99 1.89 16.19
CA GLY A 206 -2.93 3.21 15.57
C GLY A 206 -3.32 3.20 14.10
N ARG A 207 -4.26 4.07 13.69
CA ARG A 207 -4.67 4.23 12.29
C ARG A 207 -4.71 5.70 11.88
N ILE A 208 -4.29 6.01 10.66
CA ILE A 208 -4.46 7.37 10.09
C ILE A 208 -5.94 7.57 9.78
N VAL A 209 -6.59 8.46 10.54
CA VAL A 209 -8.05 8.71 10.47
C VAL A 209 -8.44 10.05 9.86
N ALA A 210 -7.48 10.95 9.69
CA ALA A 210 -7.70 12.25 9.07
C ALA A 210 -6.37 12.84 8.60
N ALA A 211 -6.43 13.67 7.57
CA ALA A 211 -5.28 14.47 7.13
C ALA A 211 -5.71 15.84 6.62
N VAL A 212 -4.77 16.77 6.68
CA VAL A 212 -4.78 18.02 5.92
C VAL A 212 -3.63 17.90 4.93
N PRO A 213 -3.91 17.73 3.63
CA PRO A 213 -2.90 17.47 2.61
C PRO A 213 -1.70 18.42 2.70
N ASP A 214 -0.50 17.86 2.58
CA ASP A 214 0.80 18.57 2.64
C ASP A 214 1.03 19.38 3.94
N LYS A 215 0.28 19.10 5.01
CA LYS A 215 0.38 19.83 6.28
C LYS A 215 0.42 18.91 7.50
N SER A 216 -0.52 17.98 7.61
CA SER A 216 -0.60 17.13 8.80
C SER A 216 -1.45 15.89 8.60
N PHE A 217 -1.24 14.87 9.42
CA PHE A 217 -2.20 13.78 9.59
C PHE A 217 -2.44 13.48 11.07
N THR A 218 -3.54 12.81 11.35
CA THR A 218 -3.95 12.38 12.69
C THR A 218 -4.00 10.88 12.75
N VAL A 219 -3.29 10.31 13.71
CA VAL A 219 -3.39 8.90 14.08
C VAL A 219 -4.34 8.81 15.27
N ALA A 220 -5.39 8.00 15.16
CA ALA A 220 -6.22 7.62 16.30
C ALA A 220 -5.78 6.26 16.82
N TYR A 221 -5.65 6.16 18.14
CA TYR A 221 -5.34 4.93 18.83
C TYR A 221 -6.56 4.39 19.55
N THR A 222 -6.75 3.08 19.48
CA THR A 222 -7.74 2.29 20.24
C THR A 222 -7.04 1.19 21.04
N GLY A 223 -7.77 0.45 21.87
CA GLY A 223 -7.22 -0.59 22.76
C GLY A 223 -7.41 -0.22 24.24
N THR A 224 -6.36 -0.30 25.05
CA THR A 224 -6.36 0.02 26.49
C THR A 224 -6.88 1.42 26.80
N ARG A 225 -6.54 2.41 25.96
CA ARG A 225 -7.10 3.76 26.02
C ARG A 225 -7.18 4.36 24.62
N SER A 226 -8.16 5.23 24.42
CA SER A 226 -8.32 5.95 23.15
C SER A 226 -7.74 7.35 23.25
N PHE A 227 -6.95 7.73 22.25
CA PHE A 227 -6.42 9.08 22.10
C PHE A 227 -6.07 9.35 20.63
N LYS A 228 -5.72 10.59 20.32
CA LYS A 228 -5.26 10.99 19.00
C LYS A 228 -3.90 11.65 19.10
N GLN A 229 -3.06 11.40 18.11
CA GLN A 229 -1.76 12.05 17.93
C GLN A 229 -1.74 12.74 16.58
N GLN A 230 -1.27 13.99 16.55
CA GLN A 230 -1.16 14.76 15.33
C GLN A 230 0.30 14.84 14.90
N TYR A 231 0.54 14.56 13.62
CA TYR A 231 1.83 14.66 12.97
C TYR A 231 1.78 15.82 11.98
N VAL A 232 2.73 16.75 12.06
CA VAL A 232 2.78 17.94 11.21
C VAL A 232 4.02 17.89 10.35
N LEU A 233 3.87 18.22 9.06
CA LEU A 233 4.97 18.31 8.12
C LEU A 233 5.88 19.49 8.50
N LYS A 234 7.10 19.19 8.90
CA LYS A 234 8.16 20.15 9.24
C LYS A 234 9.45 19.70 8.58
N ASP A 235 10.14 20.61 7.90
CA ASP A 235 11.42 20.32 7.24
C ASP A 235 11.35 19.09 6.29
N GLY A 236 10.20 18.89 5.65
CA GLY A 236 9.95 17.78 4.74
C GLY A 236 9.67 16.43 5.41
N LYS A 237 9.45 16.37 6.73
CA LYS A 237 9.07 15.17 7.48
C LYS A 237 7.86 15.42 8.37
N TYR A 238 6.95 14.46 8.45
CA TYR A 238 5.88 14.47 9.43
C TYR A 238 6.46 14.16 10.81
N ALA A 239 6.32 15.11 11.73
CA ALA A 239 6.79 14.99 13.11
C ALA A 239 5.62 15.10 14.08
N LEU A 240 5.63 14.26 15.11
CA LEU A 240 4.64 14.28 16.19
C LEU A 240 4.62 15.65 16.90
N ILE A 241 3.43 16.18 17.14
CA ILE A 241 3.21 17.32 18.02
C ILE A 241 3.02 16.80 19.45
N GLY A 242 3.91 17.21 20.35
CA GLY A 242 3.86 16.81 21.75
C GLY A 242 4.69 15.56 22.04
N LYS A 243 4.26 14.77 23.03
CA LYS A 243 4.94 13.54 23.45
C LYS A 243 4.22 12.33 22.89
N ASP A 244 4.98 11.27 22.61
CA ASP A 244 4.37 9.99 22.29
C ASP A 244 3.55 9.50 23.47
N GLN A 245 2.35 9.02 23.16
CA GLN A 245 1.40 8.49 24.11
C GLN A 245 1.37 6.96 24.07
N VAL A 246 1.92 6.30 23.05
CA VAL A 246 2.18 4.87 23.12
C VAL A 246 3.32 4.64 24.12
N PRO A 247 3.14 3.82 25.18
CA PRO A 247 4.13 3.66 26.24
C PRO A 247 5.47 3.05 25.80
N GLY A 248 5.48 2.40 24.62
CA GLY A 248 6.61 1.69 24.08
C GLY A 248 6.85 0.33 24.73
N CYS A 249 7.87 -0.35 24.21
CA CYS A 249 8.62 -1.41 24.85
C CYS A 249 9.99 -0.81 25.24
#